data_AF-A0A355CAC4-F1
#
_entry.id   AF-A0A355CAC4-F1
#
_cell.length_a   1.000
_cell.length_b   1.000
_cell.length_c   1.000
_cell.angle_alpha   90.00
_cell.angle_beta   90.00
_cell.angle_gamma   90.00
#
_symmetry.space_group_name_H-M   'P 1'
#
loop_
_entity.id
_entity.type
_entity.pdbx_description
1 polymer ?
#
loop_
_entity_poly.entity_id
_entity_poly.type
_entity_poly.pdbx_seq_one_letter_code
_entity_poly.pdbx_strand_id
1 'polypeptide(L)' 'IDEAKIEGLKQGIIPIYEPGLKNIVVRNHDAGRLHFTTDLPSVLNDMDMVFIAVG' A
#
# COMPACT_ATOMS: atom_id res chain seq x y z
N ILE A 1 4.12 -5.14 -12.10
CA ILE A 1 3.51 -5.02 -10.74
C ILE A 1 3.99 -6.24 -9.95
N ASP A 2 4.42 -6.07 -8.71
CA ASP A 2 5.03 -7.13 -7.89
C ASP A 2 4.04 -7.62 -6.82
N GLU A 3 3.39 -8.75 -7.07
CA GLU A 3 2.38 -9.33 -6.17
C GLU A 3 2.95 -9.73 -4.81
N ALA A 4 4.18 -10.26 -4.78
CA ALA A 4 4.81 -10.71 -3.54
C ALA A 4 5.06 -9.53 -2.59
N LYS A 5 5.45 -8.36 -3.11
CA LYS A 5 5.57 -7.14 -2.30
C LYS A 5 4.23 -6.69 -1.74
N ILE A 6 3.16 -6.76 -2.53
CA ILE A 6 1.82 -6.36 -2.09
C ILE A 6 1.30 -7.30 -1.00
N GLU A 7 1.46 -8.62 -1.14
CA GLU A 7 1.10 -9.57 -0.10
C GLU A 7 1.95 -9.39 1.17
N GLY A 8 3.24 -9.09 1.03
CA GLY A 8 4.09 -8.72 2.15
C GLY A 8 3.57 -7.48 2.89
N LEU A 9 3.20 -6.42 2.17
CA LEU A 9 2.66 -5.20 2.76
C LEU A 9 1.35 -5.43 3.52
N LYS A 10 0.45 -6.27 3.00
CA LYS A 10 -0.78 -6.69 3.69
C LYS A 10 -0.49 -7.45 4.99
N GLN A 11 0.65 -8.14 5.06
CA GLN A 11 1.13 -8.83 6.27
C GLN A 11 2.01 -7.95 7.17
N GLY A 12 2.17 -6.66 6.86
CA GLY A 12 3.00 -5.72 7.62
C GLY A 12 4.52 -5.89 7.38
N ILE A 13 4.92 -6.59 6.33
CA ILE A 13 6.30 -6.74 5.88
C ILE A 13 6.64 -5.54 4.98
N ILE A 14 7.51 -4.65 5.47
CA ILE A 14 7.91 -3.45 4.74
C ILE A 14 9.14 -3.77 3.88
N PRO A 15 9.11 -3.53 2.56
CA PRO A 15 10.18 -3.92 1.64
C PRO A 15 11.42 -3.01 1.69
N ILE A 16 11.38 -1.95 2.49
CA ILE A 16 12.47 -0.99 2.70
C ILE A 16 12.67 -0.73 4.19
N TYR A 17 13.88 -0.35 4.58
CA TYR A 17 14.15 0.11 5.93
C TYR A 17 13.98 1.62 6.00
N GLU A 18 12.96 2.07 6.74
CA GLU A 18 12.73 3.47 7.06
C GLU A 18 12.25 3.56 8.52
N PRO A 19 12.95 4.31 9.40
CA PRO A 19 12.57 4.47 10.80
C PRO A 19 11.11 4.95 10.96
N GLY A 20 10.29 4.18 11.68
CA GLY A 20 8.90 4.53 11.98
C GLY A 20 7.87 4.18 10.90
N LEU A 21 8.29 3.86 9.67
CA LEU A 21 7.38 3.58 8.55
C LEU A 21 6.45 2.38 8.83
N LYS A 22 7.00 1.28 9.37
CA LYS A 22 6.24 0.06 9.68
C LYS A 22 5.02 0.35 10.56
N ASN A 23 5.20 1.13 11.61
CA ASN A 23 4.13 1.43 12.56
C ASN A 23 3.02 2.26 11.90
N ILE A 24 3.38 3.22 11.04
CA ILE A 24 2.42 4.04 10.31
C ILE A 24 1.61 3.19 9.32
N VAL A 25 2.28 2.30 8.58
CA VAL A 25 1.64 1.42 7.60
C VAL A 25 0.67 0.46 8.29
N VAL A 26 1.14 -0.30 9.29
CA VAL A 26 0.31 -1.29 10.01
C VAL A 26 -0.90 -0.60 10.66
N ARG A 27 -0.69 0.52 11.37
CA ARG A 27 -1.79 1.25 12.02
C ARG A 27 -2.88 1.72 11.04
N ASN A 28 -2.51 2.14 9.83
CA ASN A 28 -3.48 2.61 8.85
C ASN A 28 -4.12 1.46 8.08
N HIS A 29 -3.39 0.38 7.86
CA HIS A 29 -3.93 -0.85 7.28
C HIS A 29 -4.98 -1.47 8.20
N ASP A 30 -4.64 -1.68 9.48
CA ASP A 30 -5.56 -2.28 10.47
C ASP A 30 -6.80 -1.41 10.71
N ALA A 31 -6.67 -0.09 10.54
CA ALA A 31 -7.79 0.84 10.65
C ALA A 31 -8.60 1.02 9.36
N GLY A 32 -8.31 0.26 8.29
CA GLY A 32 -9.02 0.33 7.02
C GLY A 32 -8.85 1.65 6.24
N ARG A 33 -7.81 2.42 6.54
CA ARG A 33 -7.50 3.69 5.84
C ARG A 33 -6.47 3.52 4.73
N LEU A 34 -5.72 2.43 4.73
CA LEU A 34 -4.69 2.13 3.74
C LEU A 34 -4.93 0.73 3.19
N HIS A 35 -5.08 0.63 1.87
CA HIS A 35 -5.31 -0.62 1.16
C HIS A 35 -4.21 -0.84 0.13
N PHE A 36 -3.78 -2.10 -0.02
CA PHE A 36 -2.79 -2.49 -1.02
C PHE A 36 -3.46 -3.40 -2.05
N THR A 37 -3.32 -3.06 -3.33
CA THR A 37 -3.88 -3.84 -4.44
C THR A 37 -2.93 -3.81 -5.64
N THR A 38 -3.02 -4.84 -6.48
CA THR A 38 -2.41 -4.91 -7.82
C THR A 38 -3.41 -4.57 -8.92
N ASP A 39 -4.69 -4.48 -8.60
CA ASP A 39 -5.79 -4.19 -9.53
C ASP A 39 -6.11 -2.69 -9.52
N LEU A 40 -5.33 -1.91 -10.27
CA LEU A 40 -5.55 -0.48 -10.45
C LEU A 40 -6.91 -0.16 -11.13
N PRO A 41 -7.33 -0.85 -12.21
CA PRO A 41 -8.62 -0.58 -12.85
C PRO A 41 -9.82 -0.64 -11.90
N SER A 42 -9.79 -1.55 -10.90
CA SER A 42 -10.89 -1.69 -9.95
C SER A 42 -11.13 -0.48 -9.05
N VAL A 43 -10.12 0.38 -8.83
CA VAL A 43 -10.21 1.51 -7.90
C VAL A 43 -10.24 2.87 -8.58
N LEU A 44 -9.87 2.94 -9.88
CA LEU A 44 -9.59 4.21 -10.55
C LEU A 44 -10.80 5.16 -10.62
N ASN A 45 -12.01 4.61 -10.79
CA ASN A 45 -13.22 5.42 -10.90
C ASN A 45 -13.67 6.05 -9.57
N ASP A 46 -13.18 5.54 -8.44
CA ASP A 46 -13.59 5.96 -7.10
C ASP A 46 -12.62 6.96 -6.46
N MET A 47 -11.53 7.34 -7.15
CA MET A 47 -10.47 8.19 -6.62
C MET A 47 -10.58 9.64 -7.13
N ASP A 48 -10.53 10.61 -6.21
CA ASP A 48 -10.48 12.04 -6.55
C ASP A 48 -9.12 12.46 -7.13
N MET A 49 -8.03 11.80 -6.69
CA MET A 49 -6.65 12.11 -7.07
C MET A 49 -5.80 10.85 -7.16
N VAL A 50 -4.85 10.85 -8.10
CA VAL A 50 -3.89 9.76 -8.30
C VAL A 50 -2.46 10.31 -8.28
N PHE A 51 -1.62 9.72 -7.43
CA PHE A 51 -0.20 10.03 -7.36
C PHE A 51 0.61 8.93 -8.05
N ILE A 52 1.47 9.30 -9.01
CA ILE A 52 2.40 8.39 -9.67
C ILE A 52 3.76 8.51 -8.99
N ALA A 53 4.14 7.48 -8.24
CA ALA A 53 5.39 7.41 -7.47
C ALA A 53 6.28 6.23 -7.90
N VAL A 54 6.22 5.87 -9.19
CA VAL A 54 7.08 4.83 -9.79
C VAL A 54 8.41 5.44 -10.25
N GLY A 55 9.46 4.61 -10.26
CA GLY A 55 10.79 4.91 -10.78
C GLY A 55 11.48 3.65 -11.23
#